data_AF-A0A150TML4-F1
#
_entry.id   AF-A0A150TML4-F1
#
_cell.length_a   1.000
_cell.length_b   1.000
_cell.length_c   1.000
_cell.angle_alpha   90.00
_cell.angle_beta   90.00
_cell.angle_gamma   90.00
#
_symmetry.space_group_name_H-M   'P 1'
#
loop_
_entity.id
_entity.type
_entity.pdbx_description
1 polymer ?
#
loop_
_entity_poly.entity_id
_entity_poly.type
_entity_poly.pdbx_seq_one_letter_code
_entity_poly.pdbx_strand_id
1 'polypeptide(L)'
;MGGITYTLAMAPAPTAEQQSAYAMITGAMDEALSHYNCYTSIEKSLSVSYVPSVATADGNVNGSIRFGAFSSMNYITAMHEISHTLGVGSFEFAAMVRDGVFTGEAATRQLRAITGNESDAVHADNQHFWPYGLNYTSEVETTDDLVNHCKMVIAIREDIGY
;
A
#
# COMPACT_ATOMS: atom_id res chain seq x y z
N MET A 1 0.93 -9.75 -15.99
CA MET A 1 1.43 -8.55 -15.28
C MET A 1 0.22 -7.73 -14.89
N GLY A 2 0.28 -7.04 -13.75
CA GLY A 2 -0.79 -6.19 -13.26
C GLY A 2 -0.97 -4.94 -14.12
N GLY A 3 -2.06 -4.23 -13.88
CA GLY A 3 -2.49 -3.05 -14.61
C GLY A 3 -2.93 -1.91 -13.69
N ILE A 4 -2.27 -1.74 -12.55
CA ILE A 4 -2.49 -0.56 -11.71
C ILE A 4 -1.93 0.66 -12.44
N THR A 5 -2.76 1.70 -12.57
CA THR A 5 -2.42 2.99 -13.19
C THR A 5 -2.82 4.12 -12.24
N TYR A 6 -2.26 5.33 -12.44
CA TYR A 6 -2.68 6.50 -11.68
C TYR A 6 -2.79 7.76 -12.54
N THR A 7 -3.56 8.71 -12.04
CA THR A 7 -3.58 10.09 -12.51
C THR A 7 -3.23 11.00 -11.35
N LEU A 8 -2.31 11.94 -11.54
CA LEU A 8 -1.93 12.93 -10.54
C LEU A 8 -2.60 14.26 -10.84
N ALA A 9 -3.45 14.73 -9.92
CA ALA A 9 -4.10 16.02 -10.02
C ALA A 9 -3.07 17.15 -9.87
N MET A 10 -2.87 17.91 -10.94
CA MET A 10 -1.94 19.04 -10.98
C MET A 10 -2.68 20.36 -11.20
N ALA A 11 -2.27 21.40 -10.48
CA ALA A 11 -2.74 22.75 -10.74
C ALA A 11 -2.26 23.21 -12.14
N PRO A 12 -3.06 23.99 -12.89
CA PRO A 12 -2.69 24.46 -14.23
C PRO A 12 -1.48 25.41 -14.22
N ALA A 13 -1.22 26.09 -13.10
CA ALA A 13 -0.05 26.93 -12.87
C ALA A 13 0.54 26.63 -11.49
N PRO A 14 1.35 25.57 -11.36
CA PRO A 14 1.80 25.10 -10.06
C PRO A 14 2.88 26.00 -9.46
N THR A 15 2.78 26.24 -8.15
CA THR A 15 3.84 26.87 -7.35
C THR A 15 5.11 26.00 -7.33
N ALA A 16 6.25 26.57 -6.93
CA ALA A 16 7.49 25.80 -6.80
C ALA A 16 7.34 24.60 -5.85
N GLU A 17 6.62 24.79 -4.74
CA GLU A 17 6.31 23.71 -3.79
C GLU A 17 5.48 22.61 -4.46
N GLN A 18 4.42 22.97 -5.18
CA GLN A 18 3.59 21.99 -5.90
C GLN A 18 4.40 21.25 -6.97
N GLN A 19 5.29 21.92 -7.70
CA GLN A 19 6.18 21.28 -8.68
C GLN A 19 7.08 20.23 -8.02
N SER A 20 7.70 20.57 -6.89
CA SER A 20 8.53 19.63 -6.13
C SER A 20 7.71 18.44 -5.61
N ALA A 21 6.53 18.71 -5.03
CA ALA A 21 5.64 17.66 -4.56
C ALA A 21 5.20 16.74 -5.71
N TYR A 22 4.82 17.28 -6.87
CA TYR A 22 4.43 16.49 -8.03
C TYR A 22 5.56 15.61 -8.53
N ALA A 23 6.78 16.13 -8.62
CA ALA A 23 7.94 15.33 -9.04
C ALA A 23 8.22 14.17 -8.06
N MET A 24 8.13 14.42 -6.76
CA MET A 24 8.34 13.38 -5.75
C MET A 24 7.22 12.34 -5.73
N ILE A 25 5.96 12.76 -5.83
CA ILE A 25 4.80 11.86 -5.92
C ILE A 25 4.89 11.01 -7.18
N THR A 26 5.26 11.60 -8.33
CA THR A 26 5.45 10.84 -9.58
C THR A 26 6.52 9.76 -9.40
N GLY A 27 7.69 10.10 -8.87
CA GLY A 27 8.75 9.10 -8.62
C GLY A 27 8.31 8.00 -7.64
N ALA A 28 7.60 8.37 -6.56
CA ALA A 28 7.08 7.43 -5.58
C ALA A 28 6.05 6.47 -6.18
N MET A 29 5.09 6.98 -6.94
CA MET A 29 4.04 6.19 -7.57
C MET A 29 4.59 5.30 -8.68
N ASP A 30 5.47 5.83 -9.54
CA ASP A 30 6.06 5.05 -10.64
C ASP A 30 6.84 3.84 -10.12
N GLU A 31 7.66 4.03 -9.07
CA GLU A 31 8.41 2.95 -8.43
C GLU A 31 7.48 1.94 -7.75
N ALA A 32 6.48 2.41 -6.98
CA ALA A 32 5.51 1.52 -6.33
C ALA A 32 4.71 0.69 -7.34
N LEU A 33 4.27 1.30 -8.44
CA LEU A 33 3.58 0.61 -9.53
C LEU A 33 4.49 -0.39 -10.24
N SER A 34 5.80 -0.13 -10.33
CA SER A 34 6.76 -1.09 -10.90
C SER A 34 6.73 -2.42 -10.14
N HIS A 35 6.67 -2.37 -8.81
CA HIS A 35 6.56 -3.57 -7.96
C HIS A 35 5.18 -4.22 -8.09
N TYR A 36 4.10 -3.44 -7.92
CA TYR A 36 2.75 -3.99 -8.00
C TYR A 36 2.45 -4.63 -9.35
N ASN A 37 2.80 -3.97 -10.46
CA ASN A 37 2.52 -4.50 -11.80
C ASN A 37 3.45 -5.66 -12.19
N CYS A 38 4.65 -5.73 -11.62
CA CYS A 38 5.56 -6.87 -11.81
C CYS A 38 5.09 -8.11 -11.05
N TYR A 39 4.73 -7.97 -9.78
CA TYR A 39 4.51 -9.08 -8.86
C TYR A 39 3.04 -9.43 -8.60
N THR A 40 2.10 -8.68 -9.16
CA THR A 40 0.67 -8.95 -9.03
C THR A 40 -0.02 -9.02 -10.39
N SER A 41 -1.27 -9.48 -10.40
CA SER A 41 -2.19 -9.38 -11.55
C SER A 41 -3.34 -8.40 -11.29
N ILE A 42 -3.17 -7.48 -10.33
CA ILE A 42 -4.21 -6.55 -9.91
C ILE A 42 -4.37 -5.45 -10.97
N GLU A 43 -5.61 -5.07 -11.27
CA GLU A 43 -5.95 -3.94 -12.14
C GLU A 43 -6.76 -2.91 -11.34
N LYS A 44 -6.31 -1.65 -11.34
CA LYS A 44 -7.01 -0.55 -10.69
C LYS A 44 -6.55 0.80 -11.24
N SER A 45 -7.47 1.74 -11.39
CA SER A 45 -7.14 3.13 -11.71
C SER A 45 -7.17 3.97 -10.43
N LEU A 46 -6.08 4.68 -10.15
CA LEU A 46 -5.92 5.50 -8.95
C LEU A 46 -6.01 7.00 -9.27
N SER A 47 -6.54 7.76 -8.32
CA SER A 47 -6.55 9.23 -8.35
C SER A 47 -5.65 9.75 -7.23
N VAL A 48 -4.56 10.41 -7.61
CA VAL A 48 -3.52 10.86 -6.69
C VAL A 48 -3.53 12.39 -6.61
N SER A 49 -3.32 12.94 -5.43
CA SER A 49 -3.27 14.39 -5.24
C SER A 49 -2.28 14.82 -4.17
N TYR A 50 -1.78 16.05 -4.29
CA TYR A 50 -1.03 16.73 -3.25
C TYR A 50 -1.99 17.58 -2.40
N VAL A 51 -2.08 17.29 -1.10
CA VAL A 51 -2.95 17.95 -0.13
C VAL A 51 -2.14 18.30 1.11
N PRO A 52 -1.55 19.51 1.20
CA PRO A 52 -0.65 19.90 2.29
C PRO A 52 -1.21 19.78 3.71
N SER A 53 -2.54 19.76 3.87
CA SER A 53 -3.20 19.59 5.16
C SER A 53 -3.23 18.15 5.67
N VAL A 54 -2.87 17.17 4.82
CA VAL A 54 -2.70 15.77 5.22
C VAL A 54 -1.34 15.64 5.92
N ALA A 55 -1.30 15.01 7.09
CA ALA A 55 -0.07 14.92 7.88
C ALA A 55 1.01 14.08 7.20
N THR A 56 0.63 12.98 6.54
CA THR A 56 1.52 12.08 5.82
C THR A 56 0.95 11.76 4.44
N ALA A 57 0.21 10.67 4.31
CA ALA A 57 -0.56 10.28 3.14
C ALA A 57 -1.80 9.51 3.62
N ASP A 58 -2.80 9.38 2.75
CA ASP A 58 -3.95 8.51 3.01
C ASP A 58 -4.55 7.96 1.71
N GLY A 59 -4.72 6.64 1.67
CA GLY A 59 -5.38 5.88 0.63
C GLY A 59 -6.80 5.49 1.02
N ASN A 60 -7.70 5.42 0.04
CA ASN A 60 -9.08 4.98 0.23
C ASN A 60 -9.44 3.89 -0.79
N VAL A 61 -10.30 2.95 -0.38
CA VAL A 61 -10.80 1.84 -1.22
C VAL A 61 -11.42 2.30 -2.54
N ASN A 62 -11.93 3.53 -2.63
CA ASN A 62 -12.42 4.12 -3.87
C ASN A 62 -11.31 4.41 -4.92
N GLY A 63 -10.03 4.24 -4.57
CA GLY A 63 -8.88 4.49 -5.45
C GLY A 63 -8.25 5.87 -5.29
N SER A 64 -8.66 6.70 -4.33
CA SER A 64 -8.00 7.98 -4.05
C SER A 64 -6.79 7.80 -3.13
N ILE A 65 -5.68 8.47 -3.46
CA ILE A 65 -4.51 8.62 -2.60
C ILE A 65 -4.19 10.11 -2.47
N ARG A 66 -3.98 10.59 -1.25
CA ARG A 66 -3.54 11.97 -0.97
C ARG A 66 -2.18 11.93 -0.31
N PHE A 67 -1.22 12.70 -0.81
CA PHE A 67 0.06 12.94 -0.15
C PHE A 67 0.09 14.35 0.43
N GLY A 68 0.62 14.52 1.63
CA GLY A 68 0.71 15.81 2.32
C GLY A 68 2.14 16.21 2.67
N ALA A 69 2.80 15.53 3.61
CA ALA A 69 4.18 15.89 3.95
C ALA A 69 5.18 15.44 2.88
N PHE A 70 6.19 16.26 2.56
CA PHE A 70 7.25 15.88 1.62
C PHE A 70 7.98 14.58 2.02
N SER A 71 8.11 14.33 3.33
CA SER A 71 8.72 13.10 3.85
C SER A 71 7.91 11.83 3.55
N SER A 72 6.60 11.94 3.29
CA SER A 72 5.75 10.80 2.92
C SER A 72 5.77 10.50 1.41
N MET A 73 6.35 11.37 0.58
CA MET A 73 6.37 11.22 -0.88
C MET A 73 7.52 10.30 -1.33
N ASN A 74 7.45 9.04 -0.87
CA ASN A 74 8.40 7.99 -1.18
C ASN A 74 7.65 6.70 -1.55
N TYR A 75 8.31 5.79 -2.25
CA TYR A 75 7.67 4.60 -2.80
C TYR A 75 7.20 3.59 -1.73
N ILE A 76 7.77 3.60 -0.52
CA ILE A 76 7.32 2.73 0.59
C ILE A 76 5.95 3.18 1.08
N THR A 77 5.80 4.48 1.34
CA THR A 77 4.50 5.06 1.68
C THR A 77 3.53 4.92 0.51
N ALA A 78 3.95 5.09 -0.74
CA ALA A 78 3.06 4.85 -1.88
C ALA A 78 2.56 3.40 -1.96
N MET A 79 3.43 2.40 -1.71
CA MET A 79 3.01 0.99 -1.64
C MET A 79 2.01 0.74 -0.51
N HIS A 80 2.24 1.35 0.67
CA HIS A 80 1.30 1.34 1.79
C HIS A 80 -0.08 1.87 1.39
N GLU A 81 -0.13 3.08 0.83
CA GLU A 81 -1.40 3.71 0.47
C GLU A 81 -2.12 2.96 -0.65
N ILE A 82 -1.38 2.38 -1.61
CA ILE A 82 -1.97 1.50 -2.63
C ILE A 82 -2.64 0.31 -1.94
N SER A 83 -2.04 -0.31 -0.92
CA SER A 83 -2.65 -1.42 -0.20
C SER A 83 -4.00 -1.06 0.42
N HIS A 84 -4.15 0.17 0.94
CA HIS A 84 -5.42 0.68 1.43
C HIS A 84 -6.46 0.83 0.31
N THR A 85 -6.06 1.29 -0.87
CA THR A 85 -6.96 1.31 -2.03
C THR A 85 -7.38 -0.09 -2.48
N LEU A 86 -6.63 -1.10 -2.08
CA LEU A 86 -6.85 -2.49 -2.42
C LEU A 86 -7.60 -3.28 -1.33
N GLY A 87 -8.03 -2.64 -0.25
CA GLY A 87 -8.91 -3.22 0.76
C GLY A 87 -8.25 -3.39 2.14
N VAL A 88 -6.94 -3.18 2.28
CA VAL A 88 -6.30 -3.17 3.61
C VAL A 88 -6.89 -2.03 4.45
N GLY A 89 -7.31 -2.32 5.68
CA GLY A 89 -7.99 -1.35 6.54
C GLY A 89 -9.45 -1.03 6.17
N SER A 90 -10.06 -1.76 5.22
CA SER A 90 -11.49 -1.67 4.95
C SER A 90 -12.33 -2.28 6.07
N PHE A 91 -13.66 -2.15 5.98
CA PHE A 91 -14.58 -2.83 6.89
C PHE A 91 -14.43 -4.36 6.84
N GLU A 92 -14.28 -4.93 5.64
CA GLU A 92 -14.07 -6.37 5.43
C GLU A 92 -12.74 -6.82 6.02
N PHE A 93 -11.67 -6.02 5.88
CA PHE A 93 -10.39 -6.29 6.53
C PHE A 93 -10.51 -6.28 8.06
N ALA A 94 -11.06 -5.20 8.64
CA ALA A 94 -11.23 -5.10 10.09
C ALA A 94 -12.14 -6.22 10.65
N ALA A 95 -13.14 -6.66 9.87
CA ALA A 95 -14.00 -7.78 10.24
C ALA A 95 -13.25 -9.11 10.37
N MET A 96 -12.07 -9.24 9.78
CA MET A 96 -11.18 -10.41 9.90
C MET A 96 -10.14 -10.27 11.01
N VAL A 97 -10.04 -9.13 11.70
CA VAL A 97 -9.09 -8.93 12.79
C VAL A 97 -9.69 -9.37 14.12
N ARG A 98 -9.04 -10.30 14.82
CA ARG A 98 -9.42 -10.79 16.16
C ARG A 98 -8.19 -10.80 17.05
N ASP A 99 -8.30 -10.17 18.21
CA ASP A 99 -7.24 -10.12 19.23
C ASP A 99 -5.86 -9.70 18.68
N GLY A 100 -5.84 -8.75 17.74
CA GLY A 100 -4.63 -8.23 17.10
C GLY A 100 -4.04 -9.11 15.98
N VAL A 101 -4.81 -10.07 15.48
CA VAL A 101 -4.42 -10.99 14.40
C VAL A 101 -5.45 -10.96 13.28
N PHE A 102 -5.01 -10.82 12.04
CA PHE A 102 -5.83 -11.02 10.85
C PHE A 102 -6.03 -12.53 10.62
N THR A 103 -7.28 -12.99 10.67
CA THR A 103 -7.62 -14.43 10.68
C THR A 103 -7.81 -15.04 9.29
N GLY A 104 -7.43 -14.34 8.23
CA GLY A 104 -7.53 -14.84 6.86
C GLY A 104 -6.60 -16.03 6.60
N GLU A 105 -7.13 -17.06 5.94
CA GLU A 105 -6.40 -18.31 5.68
C GLU A 105 -5.34 -18.09 4.61
N ALA A 106 -5.67 -17.35 3.55
CA ALA A 106 -4.75 -17.11 2.45
C ALA A 106 -3.56 -16.27 2.91
N ALA A 107 -3.80 -15.17 3.63
CA ALA A 107 -2.76 -14.31 4.18
C ALA A 107 -1.87 -15.06 5.19
N THR A 108 -2.46 -15.85 6.08
CA THR A 108 -1.70 -16.67 7.05
C THR A 108 -0.80 -17.69 6.34
N ARG A 109 -1.35 -18.41 5.34
CA ARG A 109 -0.58 -19.36 4.53
C ARG A 109 0.56 -18.67 3.77
N GLN A 110 0.29 -17.50 3.19
CA GLN A 110 1.29 -16.73 2.44
C GLN A 110 2.43 -16.24 3.35
N LEU A 111 2.13 -15.78 4.57
CA LEU A 111 3.14 -15.37 5.52
C LEU A 111 4.06 -16.54 5.89
N ARG A 112 3.49 -17.69 6.26
CA ARG A 112 4.25 -18.88 6.64
C ARG A 112 5.11 -19.41 5.49
N ALA A 113 4.63 -19.28 4.25
CA ALA A 113 5.41 -19.61 3.07
C ALA A 113 6.60 -18.65 2.86
N ILE A 114 6.46 -17.38 3.23
CA ILE A 114 7.54 -16.38 3.17
C ILE A 114 8.59 -16.66 4.26
N THR A 115 8.15 -16.89 5.50
CA THR A 115 9.05 -17.01 6.66
C THR A 115 9.59 -18.42 6.87
N GLY A 116 8.92 -19.44 6.33
CA GLY A 116 9.23 -20.84 6.60
C GLY A 116 8.83 -21.31 8.00
N ASN A 117 8.01 -20.54 8.73
CA ASN A 117 7.62 -20.84 10.10
C ASN A 117 6.09 -21.00 10.24
N GLU A 118 5.64 -22.22 10.53
CA GLU A 118 4.22 -22.56 10.69
C GLU A 118 3.53 -21.91 11.89
N SER A 119 4.28 -21.35 12.84
CA SER A 119 3.71 -20.67 14.01
C SER A 119 3.44 -19.18 13.78
N ASP A 120 3.86 -18.63 12.63
CA ASP A 120 3.68 -17.21 12.36
C ASP A 120 2.21 -16.88 12.10
N ALA A 121 1.84 -15.67 12.53
CA ALA A 121 0.53 -15.08 12.39
C ALA A 121 0.63 -13.69 11.76
N VAL A 122 -0.35 -13.34 10.93
CA VAL A 122 -0.47 -11.99 10.37
C VAL A 122 -1.05 -11.10 11.47
N HIS A 123 -0.22 -10.31 12.11
CA HIS A 123 -0.69 -9.35 13.09
C HIS A 123 -1.33 -8.16 12.39
N ALA A 124 -2.35 -7.58 13.02
CA ALA A 124 -3.07 -6.46 12.44
C ALA A 124 -3.79 -5.62 13.51
N ASP A 125 -3.99 -4.35 13.17
CA ASP A 125 -5.01 -3.51 13.78
C ASP A 125 -6.16 -3.29 12.77
N ASN A 126 -7.05 -2.33 13.01
CA ASN A 126 -8.18 -2.08 12.10
C ASN A 126 -7.79 -1.43 10.77
N GLN A 127 -6.54 -1.03 10.59
CA GLN A 127 -6.04 -0.28 9.43
C GLN A 127 -4.83 -0.96 8.81
N HIS A 128 -3.91 -1.50 9.60
CA HIS A 128 -2.60 -1.97 9.15
C HIS A 128 -2.39 -3.45 9.49
N PHE A 129 -1.45 -4.08 8.80
CA PHE A 129 -0.96 -5.42 9.11
C PHE A 129 0.57 -5.46 9.21
N TRP A 130 1.10 -6.45 9.91
CA TRP A 130 2.52 -6.77 9.94
C TRP A 130 2.73 -8.28 10.12
N PRO A 131 3.86 -8.83 9.63
CA PRO A 131 4.93 -8.17 8.88
C PRO A 131 4.56 -7.82 7.43
N TYR A 132 5.43 -7.07 6.75
CA TYR A 132 5.31 -6.66 5.33
C TYR A 132 4.15 -5.72 4.99
N GLY A 133 3.52 -5.09 5.99
CA GLY A 133 2.54 -4.02 5.76
C GLY A 133 3.13 -2.77 5.10
N LEU A 134 4.42 -2.51 5.38
CA LEU A 134 5.20 -1.34 4.97
C LEU A 134 4.54 -0.02 5.36
N ASN A 135 5.14 0.78 6.23
CA ASN A 135 4.62 2.07 6.67
C ASN A 135 5.76 3.12 6.70
N TYR A 136 6.94 2.70 7.14
CA TYR A 136 8.14 3.51 7.21
C TYR A 136 9.26 2.92 6.35
N THR A 137 10.12 3.77 5.79
CA THR A 137 11.26 3.33 4.99
C THR A 137 12.24 2.44 5.76
N SER A 138 12.28 2.56 7.08
CA SER A 138 13.10 1.73 7.96
C SER A 138 12.62 0.27 8.07
N GLU A 139 11.43 -0.06 7.58
CA GLU A 139 10.88 -1.43 7.60
C GLU A 139 11.32 -2.25 6.38
N VAL A 140 12.05 -1.64 5.44
CA VAL A 140 12.60 -2.31 4.27
C VAL A 140 14.08 -2.53 4.47
N GLU A 141 14.47 -3.79 4.62
CA GLU A 141 15.88 -4.20 4.72
C GLU A 141 16.41 -4.68 3.36
N THR A 142 15.53 -5.27 2.55
CA THR A 142 15.86 -5.82 1.23
C THR A 142 14.75 -5.59 0.21
N THR A 143 15.06 -5.76 -1.08
CA THR A 143 14.04 -5.75 -2.12
C THR A 143 12.99 -6.85 -1.97
N ASP A 144 13.31 -7.94 -1.27
CA ASP A 144 12.36 -9.03 -1.02
C ASP A 144 11.21 -8.58 -0.13
N ASP A 145 11.39 -7.59 0.75
CA ASP A 145 10.32 -7.05 1.59
C ASP A 145 9.23 -6.37 0.74
N LEU A 146 9.62 -5.72 -0.35
CA LEU A 146 8.70 -5.10 -1.32
C LEU A 146 7.91 -6.15 -2.09
N VAL A 147 8.57 -7.24 -2.47
CA VAL A 147 7.92 -8.39 -3.14
C VAL A 147 6.96 -9.09 -2.18
N ASN A 148 7.38 -9.29 -0.93
CA ASN A 148 6.59 -9.92 0.11
C ASN A 148 5.37 -9.08 0.48
N HIS A 149 5.50 -7.75 0.50
CA HIS A 149 4.35 -6.84 0.61
C HIS A 149 3.31 -7.13 -0.48
N CYS A 150 3.71 -7.15 -1.76
CA CYS A 150 2.80 -7.45 -2.87
C CYS A 150 2.09 -8.81 -2.71
N LYS A 151 2.83 -9.86 -2.30
CA LYS A 151 2.27 -11.20 -2.04
C LYS A 151 1.25 -11.18 -0.90
N MET A 152 1.58 -10.50 0.20
CA MET A 152 0.69 -10.37 1.36
C MET A 152 -0.59 -9.62 1.00
N VAL A 153 -0.50 -8.53 0.23
CA VAL A 153 -1.67 -7.77 -0.21
C VAL A 153 -2.57 -8.60 -1.13
N ILE A 154 -2.03 -9.41 -2.05
CA ILE A 154 -2.84 -10.35 -2.84
C ILE A 154 -3.58 -11.33 -1.93
N ALA A 155 -2.88 -11.93 -0.97
CA ALA A 155 -3.45 -12.95 -0.10
C ALA A 155 -4.55 -12.35 0.82
N ILE A 156 -4.32 -11.16 1.35
CA ILE A 156 -5.35 -10.42 2.12
C ILE A 156 -6.57 -10.15 1.25
N ARG A 157 -6.40 -9.70 -0.01
CA ARG A 157 -7.50 -9.47 -0.96
C ARG A 157 -8.34 -10.71 -1.23
N GLU A 158 -7.69 -11.87 -1.35
CA GLU A 158 -8.36 -13.17 -1.50
C GLU A 158 -9.28 -13.44 -0.29
N ASP A 159 -8.79 -13.20 0.93
CA ASP A 159 -9.54 -13.42 2.16
C ASP A 159 -10.74 -12.45 2.33
N ILE A 160 -10.61 -11.20 1.90
CA ILE A 160 -11.65 -10.16 2.06
C ILE A 160 -12.59 -10.03 0.85
N GLY A 161 -12.33 -10.75 -0.24
CA GLY A 161 -13.18 -10.77 -1.45
C GLY A 161 -13.08 -9.51 -2.34
N TYR A 162 -11.88 -8.91 -2.43
CA TYR A 162 -11.62 -7.67 -3.18
C TYR A 162 -11.03 -7.83 -4.58
#